data_AF-A0A965E0A7-F1
#
_entry.id   AF-A0A965E0A7-F1
#
_cell.length_a   1.000
_cell.length_b   1.000
_cell.length_c   1.000
_cell.angle_alpha   90.00
_cell.angle_beta   90.00
_cell.angle_gamma   90.00
#
_symmetry.space_group_name_H-M   'P 1'
#
loop_
_entity.id
_entity.type
_entity.pdbx_description
1 polymer ?
#
loop_
_entity_poly.entity_id
_entity_poly.type
_entity_poly.pdbx_seq_one_letter_code
_entity_poly.pdbx_strand_id
1 'polypeptide(L)'
;MVGAILIALGLPAVSIGLLIVAIIRIRHLDRWLASYFMEWSRRRDPDNTRDIHLLICVADHFEPKYGGVSPDQAAARVRRWVDEYPRQFARFRDSDGRTPRHTFFYPAEEYESLYLDALGNLCAAGFGEVEIHLHHDNDTPDNMHQTLTRFRDTLAKEHGLLARRCDGSPAYAFIHGDWALCNSRPDGRFCGVNNELAILKETGCYVDMTLPSAPNPAQTPIINRIYYAKDRPGPCAHFHAIPNSPPNLTPSDGVRKGSVEGYREGLMMIQGPLLLDWTRPKFGLFPRIENGCLQGTQPPTIERVRLWLRACVQVANRADWYFAKLHAHGAMEESHDVLLGEPMIQFHESLAAEARRNPRFHYHYVTAREMYNLARAAADGFEGPVGEALNYELLAGPALTGSNLNK
;
A
#
# COMPACT_ATOMS: atom_id res chain seq x y z
N MET A 1 -24.64 29.74 -44.36
CA MET A 1 -23.87 28.49 -44.44
C MET A 1 -22.83 28.33 -43.32
N VAL A 2 -22.14 29.41 -42.89
CA VAL A 2 -21.16 29.37 -41.79
C VAL A 2 -21.78 29.04 -40.41
N GLY A 3 -22.97 29.55 -40.09
CA GLY A 3 -23.65 29.28 -38.81
C GLY A 3 -24.11 27.83 -38.61
N ALA A 4 -24.49 27.12 -39.68
CA ALA A 4 -24.89 25.71 -39.61
C ALA A 4 -23.69 24.77 -39.38
N ILE A 5 -22.51 25.13 -39.89
CA ILE A 5 -21.26 24.38 -39.69
C ILE A 5 -20.74 24.54 -38.25
N LEU A 6 -20.86 25.74 -37.65
CA LEU A 6 -20.51 25.98 -36.24
C LEU A 6 -21.41 25.22 -35.26
N ILE A 7 -22.71 25.09 -35.57
CA ILE A 7 -23.67 24.30 -34.77
C ILE A 7 -23.39 22.79 -34.93
N ALA A 8 -23.07 22.33 -36.15
CA ALA A 8 -22.75 20.93 -36.44
C ALA A 8 -21.42 20.45 -35.82
N LEU A 9 -20.44 21.35 -35.61
CA LEU A 9 -19.19 21.05 -34.89
C LEU A 9 -19.33 21.25 -33.37
N GLY A 10 -20.26 22.11 -32.91
CA GLY A 10 -20.52 22.36 -31.50
C GLY A 10 -21.19 21.20 -30.76
N LEU A 11 -22.14 20.51 -31.39
CA LEU A 11 -22.84 19.34 -30.80
C LEU A 11 -21.90 18.17 -30.47
N PRO A 12 -21.02 17.71 -31.38
CA PRO A 12 -20.00 16.70 -31.06
C PRO A 12 -19.03 17.15 -29.96
N ALA A 13 -18.61 18.42 -29.97
CA ALA A 13 -17.72 18.95 -28.94
C ALA A 13 -18.38 18.97 -27.55
N VAL A 14 -19.67 19.32 -27.46
CA VAL A 14 -20.45 19.25 -26.22
C VAL A 14 -20.62 17.80 -25.76
N SER A 15 -20.95 16.87 -26.66
CA SER A 15 -21.08 15.44 -26.32
C SER A 15 -19.76 14.82 -25.85
N ILE A 16 -18.63 15.16 -26.50
CA ILE A 16 -17.29 14.75 -26.07
C ILE A 16 -16.97 15.38 -24.71
N GLY A 17 -17.29 16.67 -24.50
CA GLY A 17 -17.14 17.35 -23.22
C GLY A 17 -17.92 16.67 -22.09
N LEU A 18 -19.18 16.31 -22.33
CA LEU A 18 -20.03 15.59 -21.38
C LEU A 18 -19.50 14.18 -21.09
N LEU A 19 -19.00 13.46 -22.11
CA LEU A 19 -18.37 12.15 -21.93
C LEU A 19 -17.09 12.24 -21.10
N ILE A 20 -16.25 13.25 -21.32
CA ILE A 20 -15.04 13.50 -20.53
C ILE A 20 -15.42 13.82 -19.08
N VAL A 21 -16.40 14.69 -18.83
CA VAL A 21 -16.90 15.00 -17.48
C VAL A 21 -17.47 13.75 -16.80
N ALA A 22 -18.21 12.91 -17.54
CA ALA A 22 -18.74 11.65 -17.03
C ALA A 22 -17.61 10.68 -16.65
N ILE A 23 -16.58 10.51 -17.48
CA ILE A 23 -15.41 9.67 -17.15
C ILE A 23 -14.67 10.21 -15.93
N ILE A 24 -14.47 11.53 -15.84
CA ILE A 24 -13.84 12.18 -14.68
C ILE A 24 -14.62 11.86 -13.41
N ARG A 25 -15.95 12.01 -13.43
CA ARG A 25 -16.80 11.77 -12.26
C ARG A 25 -16.93 10.30 -11.90
N ILE A 26 -17.14 9.41 -12.88
CA ILE A 26 -17.33 7.96 -12.66
C ILE A 26 -16.05 7.33 -12.10
N ARG A 27 -14.89 7.80 -12.54
CA ARG A 27 -13.59 7.29 -12.04
C ARG A 27 -13.02 8.14 -10.91
N HIS A 28 -13.82 9.06 -10.36
CA HIS A 28 -13.46 9.98 -9.29
C HIS A 28 -12.09 10.66 -9.47
N LEU A 29 -11.78 10.97 -10.73
CA LEU A 29 -10.53 11.64 -11.11
C LEU A 29 -10.49 13.07 -10.57
N ASP A 30 -11.65 13.70 -10.39
CA ASP A 30 -11.79 15.02 -9.77
C ASP A 30 -11.23 15.07 -8.33
N ARG A 31 -11.13 13.93 -7.64
CA ARG A 31 -10.55 13.85 -6.29
C ARG A 31 -9.07 14.17 -6.25
N TRP A 32 -8.32 13.85 -7.31
CA TRP A 32 -6.85 13.89 -7.25
C TRP A 32 -6.18 14.49 -8.49
N LEU A 33 -6.88 14.70 -9.61
CA LEU A 33 -6.29 15.30 -10.82
C LEU A 33 -5.78 16.71 -10.58
N ALA A 34 -6.46 17.50 -9.74
CA ALA A 34 -5.97 18.84 -9.39
C ALA A 34 -4.58 18.76 -8.75
N SER A 35 -4.44 17.94 -7.70
CA SER A 35 -3.14 17.66 -7.06
C SER A 35 -2.13 17.08 -8.04
N TYR A 36 -2.57 16.18 -8.93
CA TYR A 36 -1.72 15.65 -9.98
C TYR A 36 -1.13 16.78 -10.83
N PHE A 37 -1.93 17.67 -11.41
CA PHE A 37 -1.37 18.74 -12.24
C PHE A 37 -0.56 19.78 -11.43
N MET A 38 -1.02 20.14 -10.23
CA MET A 38 -0.31 21.11 -9.37
C MET A 38 1.06 20.60 -8.92
N GLU A 39 1.21 19.29 -8.71
CA GLU A 39 2.46 18.68 -8.25
C GLU A 39 3.29 18.07 -9.40
N TRP A 40 3.11 18.54 -10.64
CA TRP A 40 3.80 17.98 -11.81
C TRP A 40 5.32 17.96 -11.68
N SER A 41 5.93 19.02 -11.12
CA SER A 41 7.38 19.09 -10.93
C SER A 41 7.95 18.05 -9.96
N ARG A 42 7.12 17.48 -9.08
CA ARG A 42 7.55 16.41 -8.15
C ARG A 42 7.70 15.07 -8.86
N ARG A 43 7.00 14.87 -9.98
CA ARG A 43 7.04 13.64 -10.78
C ARG A 43 8.14 13.73 -11.82
N ARG A 44 9.27 13.12 -11.48
CA ARG A 44 10.47 13.10 -12.30
C ARG A 44 10.95 11.67 -12.44
N ASP A 45 11.61 11.38 -13.55
CA ASP A 45 12.35 10.13 -13.65
C ASP A 45 13.51 10.16 -12.63
N PRO A 46 13.92 8.99 -12.11
CA PRO A 46 15.07 8.90 -11.22
C PRO A 46 16.33 9.53 -11.82
N ASP A 47 17.15 10.12 -10.95
CA ASP A 47 18.49 10.55 -11.32
C ASP A 47 19.39 9.32 -11.48
N ASN A 48 19.57 8.87 -12.73
CA ASN A 48 20.36 7.69 -13.07
C ASN A 48 21.86 7.83 -12.74
N THR A 49 22.32 8.98 -12.23
CA THR A 49 23.68 9.15 -11.72
C THR A 49 23.84 8.72 -10.26
N ARG A 50 22.73 8.55 -9.54
CA ARG A 50 22.67 8.12 -8.14
C ARG A 50 22.15 6.70 -8.02
N ASP A 51 22.38 6.11 -6.86
CA ASP A 51 21.80 4.81 -6.54
C ASP A 51 20.29 4.96 -6.34
N ILE A 52 19.56 3.96 -6.82
CA ILE A 52 18.10 3.89 -6.81
C ILE A 52 17.74 2.64 -6.03
N HIS A 53 17.11 2.81 -4.87
CA HIS A 53 16.61 1.71 -4.05
C HIS A 53 15.08 1.63 -4.16
N LEU A 54 14.58 0.70 -4.96
CA LEU A 54 13.16 0.43 -5.08
C LEU A 54 12.69 -0.50 -3.96
N LEU A 55 11.91 0.02 -3.03
CA LEU A 55 11.31 -0.72 -1.92
C LEU A 55 9.93 -1.21 -2.33
N ILE A 56 9.79 -2.51 -2.60
CA ILE A 56 8.56 -3.13 -3.09
C ILE A 56 7.83 -3.78 -1.91
N CYS A 57 6.67 -3.22 -1.57
CA CYS A 57 5.73 -3.82 -0.62
C CYS A 57 4.44 -4.20 -1.35
N VAL A 58 4.01 -5.46 -1.23
CA VAL A 58 2.66 -5.87 -1.64
C VAL A 58 1.78 -5.94 -0.40
N ALA A 59 0.88 -4.97 -0.28
CA ALA A 59 -0.11 -4.86 0.79
C ALA A 59 -1.44 -5.44 0.30
N ASP A 60 -1.62 -6.73 0.53
CA ASP A 60 -2.70 -7.53 -0.06
C ASP A 60 -3.95 -7.55 0.82
N HIS A 61 -5.09 -7.17 0.24
CA HIS A 61 -6.42 -7.41 0.82
C HIS A 61 -6.73 -8.92 0.73
N PHE A 62 -6.19 -9.67 1.69
CA PHE A 62 -6.22 -11.12 1.63
C PHE A 62 -7.50 -11.66 2.27
N GLU A 63 -8.52 -11.87 1.43
CA GLU A 63 -9.89 -12.24 1.84
C GLU A 63 -10.28 -13.65 1.35
N PRO A 64 -9.90 -14.73 2.06
CA PRO A 64 -10.22 -16.08 1.64
C PRO A 64 -11.71 -16.36 1.48
N LYS A 65 -12.58 -15.73 2.29
CA LYS A 65 -14.03 -15.97 2.25
C LYS A 65 -14.77 -15.00 1.33
N TYR A 66 -14.05 -14.14 0.58
CA TYR A 66 -14.65 -13.20 -0.37
C TYR A 66 -15.68 -13.86 -1.28
N GLY A 67 -16.85 -13.22 -1.41
CA GLY A 67 -17.97 -13.71 -2.19
C GLY A 67 -18.84 -14.74 -1.46
N GLY A 68 -18.62 -15.00 -0.17
CA GLY A 68 -19.40 -15.96 0.61
C GLY A 68 -19.18 -17.41 0.13
N VAL A 69 -17.95 -17.71 -0.30
CA VAL A 69 -17.58 -19.03 -0.83
C VAL A 69 -17.66 -20.12 0.24
N SER A 70 -17.73 -21.38 -0.21
CA SER A 70 -17.72 -22.52 0.71
C SER A 70 -16.44 -22.57 1.56
N PRO A 71 -16.48 -23.15 2.77
CA PRO A 71 -15.29 -23.35 3.60
C PRO A 71 -14.16 -24.09 2.86
N ASP A 72 -14.48 -25.11 2.05
CA ASP A 72 -13.48 -25.85 1.27
C ASP A 72 -12.80 -24.97 0.22
N GLN A 73 -13.55 -24.09 -0.43
CA GLN A 73 -13.01 -23.14 -1.41
C GLN A 73 -12.12 -22.09 -0.73
N ALA A 74 -12.57 -21.51 0.40
CA ALA A 74 -11.76 -20.57 1.18
C ALA A 74 -10.44 -21.23 1.66
N ALA A 75 -10.50 -22.46 2.15
CA ALA A 75 -9.33 -23.23 2.55
C ALA A 75 -8.41 -23.53 1.35
N ALA A 76 -8.97 -23.83 0.18
CA ALA A 76 -8.20 -24.06 -1.04
C ALA A 76 -7.45 -22.80 -1.51
N ARG A 77 -8.06 -21.62 -1.38
CA ARG A 77 -7.40 -20.33 -1.66
C ARG A 77 -6.16 -20.14 -0.80
N VAL A 78 -6.26 -20.35 0.51
CA VAL A 78 -5.12 -20.25 1.43
C VAL A 78 -4.05 -21.31 1.13
N ARG A 79 -4.46 -22.57 0.95
CA ARG A 79 -3.55 -23.68 0.65
C ARG A 79 -2.72 -23.41 -0.61
N ARG A 80 -3.35 -22.89 -1.67
CA ARG A 80 -2.65 -22.57 -2.91
C ARG A 80 -1.53 -21.57 -2.68
N TRP A 81 -1.74 -20.54 -1.87
CA TRP A 81 -0.68 -19.60 -1.51
C TRP A 81 0.46 -20.26 -0.72
N VAL A 82 0.11 -21.05 0.30
CA VAL A 82 1.10 -21.75 1.14
C VAL A 82 1.95 -22.72 0.32
N ASP A 83 1.37 -23.41 -0.65
CA ASP A 83 2.07 -24.40 -1.47
C ASP A 83 2.82 -23.77 -2.66
N GLU A 84 2.18 -22.86 -3.39
CA GLU A 84 2.71 -22.34 -4.65
C GLU A 84 3.66 -21.17 -4.45
N TYR A 85 3.39 -20.25 -3.51
CA TYR A 85 4.21 -19.04 -3.36
C TYR A 85 5.68 -19.38 -3.05
N PRO A 86 6.01 -20.22 -2.05
CA PRO A 86 7.39 -20.65 -1.83
C PRO A 86 7.97 -21.39 -3.03
N ARG A 87 7.21 -22.34 -3.60
CA ARG A 87 7.68 -23.19 -4.71
C ARG A 87 8.10 -22.36 -5.92
N GLN A 88 7.34 -21.31 -6.24
CA GLN A 88 7.58 -20.47 -7.41
C GLN A 88 8.67 -19.43 -7.13
N PHE A 89 8.63 -18.80 -5.95
CA PHE A 89 9.37 -17.55 -5.71
C PHE A 89 10.61 -17.69 -4.83
N ALA A 90 10.82 -18.83 -4.16
CA ALA A 90 12.02 -19.06 -3.33
C ALA A 90 13.35 -19.01 -4.10
N ARG A 91 13.33 -19.03 -5.44
CA ARG A 91 14.52 -18.91 -6.29
C ARG A 91 14.97 -17.46 -6.52
N PHE A 92 14.10 -16.48 -6.29
CA PHE A 92 14.42 -15.08 -6.55
C PHE A 92 15.13 -14.43 -5.37
N ARG A 93 16.01 -13.49 -5.68
CA ARG A 93 16.79 -12.73 -4.70
C ARG A 93 16.73 -11.26 -5.07
N ASP A 94 16.53 -10.41 -4.07
CA ASP A 94 16.67 -8.96 -4.21
C ASP A 94 18.12 -8.51 -3.97
N SER A 95 18.35 -7.20 -3.92
CA SER A 95 19.69 -6.63 -3.73
C SER A 95 20.31 -6.97 -2.36
N ASP A 96 19.52 -7.38 -1.37
CA ASP A 96 19.98 -7.83 -0.05
C ASP A 96 19.95 -9.37 0.08
N GLY A 97 19.67 -10.10 -1.01
CA GLY A 97 19.60 -11.56 -1.00
C GLY A 97 18.31 -12.13 -0.41
N ARG A 98 17.23 -11.36 -0.31
CA ARG A 98 15.93 -11.80 0.23
C ARG A 98 15.01 -12.30 -0.88
N THR A 99 14.16 -13.26 -0.54
CA THR A 99 13.08 -13.73 -1.41
C THR A 99 11.94 -12.71 -1.47
N PRO A 100 11.07 -12.76 -2.49
CA PRO A 100 9.83 -12.00 -2.52
C PRO A 100 9.06 -12.14 -1.20
N ARG A 101 8.57 -11.00 -0.70
CA ARG A 101 7.81 -10.88 0.54
C ARG A 101 6.41 -10.37 0.22
N HIS A 102 5.43 -10.89 0.95
CA HIS A 102 4.02 -10.52 0.82
C HIS A 102 3.46 -10.11 2.17
N THR A 103 2.65 -9.05 2.22
CA THR A 103 1.95 -8.67 3.45
C THR A 103 0.48 -9.03 3.31
N PHE A 104 0.03 -10.00 4.11
CA PHE A 104 -1.34 -10.50 4.12
C PHE A 104 -2.15 -9.67 5.11
N PHE A 105 -2.93 -8.70 4.63
CA PHE A 105 -3.88 -7.98 5.47
C PHE A 105 -5.14 -8.82 5.61
N TYR A 106 -5.26 -9.50 6.75
CA TYR A 106 -6.33 -10.46 6.99
C TYR A 106 -7.55 -9.78 7.64
N PRO A 107 -8.78 -9.99 7.11
CA PRO A 107 -10.01 -9.39 7.63
C PRO A 107 -10.36 -9.90 9.03
N ALA A 108 -10.48 -8.98 9.99
CA ALA A 108 -10.77 -9.28 11.40
C ALA A 108 -12.12 -10.00 11.58
N GLU A 109 -13.12 -9.63 10.78
CA GLU A 109 -14.47 -10.17 10.79
C GLU A 109 -14.58 -11.58 10.20
N GLU A 110 -13.55 -12.06 9.51
CA GLU A 110 -13.50 -13.40 8.90
C GLU A 110 -12.53 -14.36 9.60
N TYR A 111 -12.13 -14.06 10.85
CA TYR A 111 -11.17 -14.86 11.63
C TYR A 111 -11.39 -16.37 11.44
N GLU A 112 -10.33 -17.06 11.03
CA GLU A 112 -10.27 -18.51 10.93
C GLU A 112 -8.89 -18.97 11.36
N SER A 113 -8.85 -19.70 12.48
CA SER A 113 -7.60 -20.09 13.14
C SER A 113 -6.70 -20.91 12.19
N LEU A 114 -7.29 -21.86 11.46
CA LEU A 114 -6.57 -22.72 10.51
C LEU A 114 -5.91 -21.93 9.36
N TYR A 115 -6.54 -20.84 8.92
CA TYR A 115 -5.99 -20.02 7.83
C TYR A 115 -4.82 -19.19 8.32
N LEU A 116 -4.97 -18.59 9.51
CA LEU A 116 -3.92 -17.78 10.13
C LEU A 116 -2.71 -18.61 10.56
N ASP A 117 -2.90 -19.85 11.02
CA ASP A 117 -1.79 -20.76 11.30
C ASP A 117 -1.02 -21.13 10.02
N ALA A 118 -1.75 -21.40 8.92
CA ALA A 118 -1.13 -21.71 7.64
C ALA A 118 -0.34 -20.51 7.06
N LEU A 119 -0.91 -19.30 7.13
CA LEU A 119 -0.22 -18.07 6.77
C LEU A 119 0.95 -17.76 7.72
N GLY A 120 0.81 -18.05 9.01
CA GLY A 120 1.88 -17.89 10.00
C GLY A 120 3.08 -18.76 9.68
N ASN A 121 2.87 -20.02 9.30
CA ASN A 121 3.93 -20.92 8.84
C ASN A 121 4.63 -20.41 7.56
N LEU A 122 3.86 -19.92 6.60
CA LEU A 122 4.40 -19.30 5.38
C LEU A 122 5.26 -18.07 5.71
N CYS A 123 4.79 -17.22 6.63
CA CYS A 123 5.51 -16.04 7.09
C CYS A 123 6.81 -16.41 7.84
N ALA A 124 6.75 -17.40 8.74
CA ALA A 124 7.90 -17.93 9.47
C ALA A 124 8.98 -18.54 8.57
N ALA A 125 8.56 -19.10 7.42
CA ALA A 125 9.45 -19.58 6.37
C ALA A 125 10.09 -18.45 5.53
N GLY A 126 9.77 -17.19 5.82
CA GLY A 126 10.40 -16.04 5.21
C GLY A 126 9.72 -15.50 3.95
N PHE A 127 8.41 -15.75 3.77
CA PHE A 127 7.67 -15.30 2.60
C PHE A 127 6.72 -14.12 2.86
N GLY A 128 6.59 -13.65 4.10
CA GLY A 128 5.67 -12.55 4.37
C GLY A 128 5.48 -12.20 5.83
N GLU A 129 4.50 -11.34 6.07
CA GLU A 129 3.96 -10.99 7.39
C GLU A 129 2.43 -10.86 7.29
N VAL A 130 1.73 -11.08 8.42
CA VAL A 130 0.28 -10.90 8.53
C VAL A 130 0.01 -9.59 9.25
N GLU A 131 -0.93 -8.80 8.73
CA GLU A 131 -1.38 -7.52 9.26
C GLU A 131 -2.91 -7.46 9.32
N ILE A 132 -3.47 -6.37 9.87
CA ILE A 132 -4.91 -6.28 10.14
C ILE A 132 -5.64 -5.52 9.05
N HIS A 133 -6.75 -6.10 8.61
CA HIS A 133 -7.70 -5.47 7.74
C HIS A 133 -9.11 -5.59 8.35
N LEU A 134 -9.98 -4.62 8.07
CA LEU A 134 -11.35 -4.61 8.57
C LEU A 134 -12.30 -4.03 7.52
N HIS A 135 -13.37 -4.76 7.22
CA HIS A 135 -14.58 -4.19 6.63
C HIS A 135 -15.55 -3.82 7.73
N HIS A 136 -16.15 -2.64 7.64
CA HIS A 136 -17.16 -2.19 8.59
C HIS A 136 -18.09 -1.16 7.93
N ASP A 137 -19.36 -1.14 8.32
CA ASP A 137 -20.38 -0.25 7.77
C ASP A 137 -21.38 0.14 8.86
N ASN A 138 -21.74 1.43 8.93
CA ASN A 138 -22.53 2.01 10.01
C ASN A 138 -21.99 1.63 11.41
N ASP A 139 -20.67 1.54 11.54
CA ASP A 139 -20.00 1.17 12.77
C ASP A 139 -19.94 2.32 13.78
N THR A 140 -19.54 2.01 15.01
CA THR A 140 -19.35 2.96 16.11
C THR A 140 -17.89 2.95 16.58
N PRO A 141 -17.40 4.08 17.13
CA PRO A 141 -16.06 4.14 17.72
C PRO A 141 -15.75 3.00 18.70
N ASP A 142 -16.71 2.67 19.58
CA ASP A 142 -16.54 1.66 20.62
C ASP A 142 -16.43 0.24 20.03
N ASN A 143 -17.29 -0.11 19.08
CA ASN A 143 -17.26 -1.43 18.45
C ASN A 143 -16.00 -1.62 17.60
N MET A 144 -15.59 -0.60 16.84
CA MET A 144 -14.34 -0.63 16.08
C MET A 144 -13.14 -0.84 17.01
N HIS A 145 -13.06 -0.06 18.10
CA HIS A 145 -11.98 -0.20 19.09
C HIS A 145 -11.94 -1.61 19.69
N GLN A 146 -13.10 -2.16 20.08
CA GLN A 146 -13.19 -3.51 20.64
C GLN A 146 -12.77 -4.57 19.63
N THR A 147 -13.22 -4.46 18.38
CA THR A 147 -12.92 -5.40 17.29
C THR A 147 -11.43 -5.45 17.01
N LEU A 148 -10.80 -4.29 16.81
CA LEU A 148 -9.36 -4.20 16.55
C LEU A 148 -8.53 -4.69 17.73
N THR A 149 -8.89 -4.31 18.96
CA THR A 149 -8.19 -4.76 20.18
C THR A 149 -8.23 -6.28 20.30
N ARG A 150 -9.43 -6.88 20.13
CA ARG A 150 -9.60 -8.33 20.20
C ARG A 150 -8.79 -9.04 19.12
N PHE A 151 -8.89 -8.59 17.87
CA PHE A 151 -8.22 -9.25 16.77
C PHE A 151 -6.69 -9.13 16.84
N ARG A 152 -6.16 -7.94 17.19
CA ARG A 152 -4.74 -7.74 17.48
C ARG A 152 -4.24 -8.72 18.55
N ASP A 153 -4.96 -8.80 19.67
CA ASP A 153 -4.57 -9.68 20.78
C ASP A 153 -4.63 -11.16 20.38
N THR A 154 -5.62 -11.55 19.56
CA THR A 154 -5.76 -12.91 19.03
C THR A 154 -4.55 -13.26 18.15
N LEU A 155 -4.25 -12.44 17.14
CA LEU A 155 -3.08 -12.61 16.27
C LEU A 155 -1.77 -12.68 17.07
N ALA A 156 -1.61 -11.78 18.04
CA ALA A 156 -0.39 -11.69 18.82
C ALA A 156 -0.19 -12.87 19.80
N LYS A 157 -1.24 -13.29 20.50
CA LYS A 157 -1.16 -14.27 21.60
C LYS A 157 -1.36 -15.70 21.12
N GLU A 158 -2.30 -15.94 20.21
CA GLU A 158 -2.66 -17.30 19.78
C GLU A 158 -1.79 -17.77 18.62
N HIS A 159 -1.43 -16.87 17.71
CA HIS A 159 -0.67 -17.20 16.50
C HIS A 159 0.80 -16.75 16.55
N GLY A 160 1.21 -15.98 17.57
CA GLY A 160 2.56 -15.42 17.65
C GLY A 160 2.88 -14.42 16.53
N LEU A 161 1.85 -13.89 15.86
CA LEU A 161 1.95 -12.95 14.76
C LEU A 161 2.10 -11.50 15.27
N LEU A 162 2.12 -10.57 14.31
CA LEU A 162 2.29 -9.12 14.46
C LEU A 162 3.66 -8.68 14.96
N ALA A 163 4.02 -7.45 14.60
CA ALA A 163 5.22 -6.80 15.07
C ALA A 163 5.20 -6.61 16.61
N ARG A 164 6.37 -6.31 17.16
CA ARG A 164 6.53 -5.90 18.57
C ARG A 164 7.21 -4.55 18.65
N ARG A 165 6.70 -3.68 19.54
CA ARG A 165 7.41 -2.48 19.97
C ARG A 165 8.52 -2.84 20.97
N CYS A 166 9.39 -1.88 21.28
CA CYS A 166 10.47 -2.07 22.25
C CYS A 166 9.98 -2.47 23.66
N ASP A 167 8.77 -2.07 24.04
CA ASP A 167 8.13 -2.46 25.30
C ASP A 167 7.44 -3.84 25.26
N GLY A 168 7.52 -4.53 24.13
CA GLY A 168 6.90 -5.84 23.92
C GLY A 168 5.42 -5.81 23.53
N SER A 169 4.79 -4.63 23.42
CA SER A 169 3.40 -4.53 22.97
C SER A 169 3.25 -4.93 21.49
N PRO A 170 2.15 -5.61 21.11
CA PRO A 170 1.88 -5.93 19.72
C PRO A 170 1.52 -4.66 18.94
N ALA A 171 1.99 -4.58 17.70
CA ALA A 171 1.70 -3.48 16.79
C ALA A 171 1.37 -4.03 15.39
N TYR A 172 0.46 -3.36 14.69
CA TYR A 172 -0.03 -3.82 13.40
C TYR A 172 -0.11 -2.67 12.37
N ALA A 173 -0.02 -3.00 11.09
CA ALA A 173 -0.40 -2.13 9.98
C ALA A 173 -1.87 -2.35 9.64
N PHE A 174 -2.53 -1.31 9.15
CA PHE A 174 -3.95 -1.34 8.83
C PHE A 174 -4.24 -1.10 7.35
N ILE A 175 -5.25 -1.81 6.84
CA ILE A 175 -5.97 -1.47 5.61
C ILE A 175 -7.47 -1.43 5.91
N HIS A 176 -8.14 -0.37 5.46
CA HIS A 176 -9.59 -0.31 5.45
C HIS A 176 -10.14 -1.06 4.23
N GLY A 177 -11.00 -2.07 4.46
CA GLY A 177 -11.44 -2.98 3.39
C GLY A 177 -12.23 -2.32 2.28
N ASP A 178 -13.14 -1.44 2.64
CA ASP A 178 -13.91 -0.63 1.68
C ASP A 178 -13.26 0.72 1.32
N TRP A 179 -12.00 0.90 1.71
CA TRP A 179 -11.20 2.11 1.50
C TRP A 179 -11.73 3.41 2.13
N ALA A 180 -12.83 3.35 2.88
CA ALA A 180 -13.61 4.51 3.32
C ALA A 180 -13.10 5.14 4.62
N LEU A 181 -11.77 5.13 4.83
CA LEU A 181 -11.10 5.58 6.05
C LEU A 181 -11.62 6.96 6.53
N CYS A 182 -11.85 7.10 7.84
CA CYS A 182 -12.46 8.26 8.48
C CYS A 182 -13.83 8.61 7.88
N ASN A 183 -14.66 7.61 7.58
CA ASN A 183 -15.99 7.76 6.98
C ASN A 183 -15.98 8.62 5.71
N SER A 184 -14.99 8.40 4.83
CA SER A 184 -14.66 9.32 3.74
C SER A 184 -15.57 9.22 2.51
N ARG A 185 -16.46 8.23 2.46
CA ARG A 185 -17.37 8.10 1.34
C ARG A 185 -18.51 9.12 1.42
N PRO A 186 -18.86 9.80 0.30
CA PRO A 186 -19.94 10.79 0.30
C PRO A 186 -21.33 10.25 0.64
N ASP A 187 -21.56 8.95 0.44
CA ASP A 187 -22.82 8.27 0.75
C ASP A 187 -22.93 7.82 2.22
N GLY A 188 -21.89 8.05 3.04
CA GLY A 188 -21.85 7.67 4.45
C GLY A 188 -21.83 6.16 4.69
N ARG A 189 -21.54 5.37 3.64
CA ARG A 189 -21.48 3.90 3.70
C ARG A 189 -20.05 3.41 3.94
N PHE A 190 -19.96 2.16 4.34
CA PHE A 190 -18.74 1.36 4.45
C PHE A 190 -17.71 1.90 5.44
N CYS A 191 -18.17 2.56 6.50
CA CYS A 191 -17.37 2.90 7.67
C CYS A 191 -18.32 3.21 8.84
N GLY A 192 -18.64 4.49 9.08
CA GLY A 192 -19.46 4.96 10.20
C GLY A 192 -18.65 5.70 11.29
N VAL A 193 -17.31 5.65 11.23
CA VAL A 193 -16.42 6.18 12.26
C VAL A 193 -15.58 7.34 11.71
N ASN A 194 -15.80 8.55 12.23
CA ASN A 194 -15.04 9.73 11.81
C ASN A 194 -13.64 9.78 12.45
N ASN A 195 -13.51 9.39 13.72
CA ASN A 195 -12.27 9.42 14.51
C ASN A 195 -11.45 8.13 14.39
N GLU A 196 -11.40 7.56 13.18
CA GLU A 196 -10.83 6.26 12.91
C GLU A 196 -9.31 6.23 13.17
N LEU A 197 -8.59 7.34 12.93
CA LEU A 197 -7.13 7.36 13.07
C LEU A 197 -6.68 7.27 14.53
N ALA A 198 -7.40 7.92 15.44
CA ALA A 198 -7.14 7.83 16.89
C ALA A 198 -7.37 6.40 17.37
N ILE A 199 -8.50 5.78 17.02
CA ILE A 199 -8.82 4.40 17.42
C ILE A 199 -7.76 3.43 16.89
N LEU A 200 -7.37 3.56 15.62
CA LEU A 200 -6.29 2.76 15.05
C LEU A 200 -5.02 2.88 15.89
N LYS A 201 -4.59 4.10 16.22
CA LYS A 201 -3.39 4.31 17.03
C LYS A 201 -3.51 3.78 18.45
N GLU A 202 -4.62 4.06 19.13
CA GLU A 202 -4.90 3.61 20.51
C GLU A 202 -4.87 2.09 20.61
N THR A 203 -5.40 1.42 19.58
CA THR A 203 -5.36 -0.04 19.48
C THR A 203 -4.02 -0.58 19.00
N GLY A 204 -3.02 0.25 18.68
CA GLY A 204 -1.65 -0.19 18.38
C GLY A 204 -1.26 -0.18 16.90
N CYS A 205 -2.09 0.38 16.02
CA CYS A 205 -1.74 0.59 14.61
C CYS A 205 -0.54 1.53 14.49
N TYR A 206 0.45 1.16 13.68
CA TYR A 206 1.62 1.99 13.42
C TYR A 206 1.60 2.68 12.05
N VAL A 207 0.86 2.14 11.08
CA VAL A 207 0.75 2.70 9.73
C VAL A 207 -0.56 2.29 9.06
N ASP A 208 -1.15 3.22 8.31
CA ASP A 208 -2.21 2.92 7.36
C ASP A 208 -1.62 2.73 5.95
N MET A 209 -2.12 1.69 5.28
CA MET A 209 -1.74 1.26 3.93
C MET A 209 -2.94 1.25 2.98
N THR A 210 -4.03 1.97 3.30
CA THR A 210 -5.29 1.94 2.53
C THR A 210 -5.15 2.58 1.14
N LEU A 211 -4.23 3.54 0.98
CA LEU A 211 -4.21 4.44 -0.19
C LEU A 211 -3.11 4.12 -1.21
N PRO A 212 -3.31 4.31 -2.53
CA PRO A 212 -4.48 4.93 -3.16
C PRO A 212 -5.68 3.98 -3.21
N SER A 213 -6.88 4.57 -3.15
CA SER A 213 -8.15 3.88 -3.37
C SER A 213 -8.76 4.22 -4.74
N ALA A 214 -8.12 5.08 -5.54
CA ALA A 214 -8.55 5.39 -6.90
C ALA A 214 -8.80 4.11 -7.71
N PRO A 215 -9.94 3.98 -8.42
CA PRO A 215 -10.88 5.05 -8.77
C PRO A 215 -12.06 5.25 -7.81
N ASN A 216 -11.99 4.79 -6.55
CA ASN A 216 -13.07 4.89 -5.56
C ASN A 216 -13.38 6.34 -5.13
N PRO A 217 -14.65 6.69 -4.79
CA PRO A 217 -15.00 8.01 -4.27
C PRO A 217 -14.28 8.42 -2.98
N ALA A 218 -13.75 7.46 -2.21
CA ALA A 218 -12.96 7.67 -1.00
C ALA A 218 -11.52 8.13 -1.27
N GLN A 219 -11.08 8.21 -2.53
CA GLN A 219 -9.73 8.65 -2.87
C GLN A 219 -9.47 10.08 -2.35
N THR A 220 -8.38 10.22 -1.61
CA THR A 220 -7.91 11.50 -1.07
C THR A 220 -7.24 12.39 -2.15
N PRO A 221 -7.28 13.73 -2.00
CA PRO A 221 -6.50 14.65 -2.81
C PRO A 221 -4.98 14.57 -2.61
N ILE A 222 -4.51 14.12 -1.44
CA ILE A 222 -3.07 13.92 -1.22
C ILE A 222 -2.66 12.66 -1.99
N ILE A 223 -1.67 12.76 -2.88
CA ILE A 223 -1.20 11.63 -3.69
C ILE A 223 0.31 11.45 -3.58
N ASN A 224 0.77 10.22 -3.81
CA ASN A 224 2.18 9.84 -3.92
C ASN A 224 3.02 10.34 -2.74
N ARG A 225 2.54 10.08 -1.52
CA ARG A 225 3.12 10.67 -0.30
C ARG A 225 3.12 9.70 0.87
N ILE A 226 4.19 9.80 1.65
CA ILE A 226 4.23 9.31 3.04
C ILE A 226 3.95 10.57 3.87
N TYR A 227 2.94 10.55 4.75
CA TYR A 227 2.49 11.70 5.59
C TYR A 227 1.92 11.21 6.91
N TYR A 228 1.83 12.09 7.90
CA TYR A 228 1.01 11.81 9.07
C TYR A 228 -0.33 12.54 8.97
N ALA A 229 -1.39 11.86 9.39
CA ALA A 229 -2.72 12.42 9.53
C ALA A 229 -3.20 12.26 10.98
N LYS A 230 -4.09 13.14 11.43
CA LYS A 230 -4.81 13.01 12.70
C LYS A 230 -6.27 13.37 12.50
N ASP A 231 -7.12 12.86 13.39
CA ASP A 231 -8.54 13.15 13.35
C ASP A 231 -8.83 14.65 13.41
N ARG A 232 -9.95 15.01 12.78
CA ARG A 232 -10.50 16.36 12.73
C ARG A 232 -12.02 16.26 12.91
N PRO A 233 -12.70 17.35 13.29
CA PRO A 233 -14.16 17.35 13.30
C PRO A 233 -14.72 16.99 11.91
N GLY A 234 -15.51 15.92 11.86
CA GLY A 234 -16.13 15.42 10.63
C GLY A 234 -15.34 14.30 9.92
N PRO A 235 -15.82 13.83 8.76
CA PRO A 235 -15.19 12.76 8.00
C PRO A 235 -13.92 13.22 7.27
N CYS A 236 -13.26 12.29 6.58
CA CYS A 236 -12.13 12.55 5.69
C CYS A 236 -10.89 13.15 6.38
N ALA A 237 -10.66 12.88 7.67
CA ALA A 237 -9.54 13.46 8.40
C ALA A 237 -8.19 13.24 7.70
N HIS A 238 -7.99 12.05 7.11
CA HIS A 238 -6.79 11.67 6.37
C HIS A 238 -6.59 12.44 5.04
N PHE A 239 -7.55 13.26 4.59
CA PHE A 239 -7.37 14.16 3.44
C PHE A 239 -6.45 15.34 3.75
N HIS A 240 -6.08 15.51 5.03
CA HIS A 240 -5.21 16.57 5.48
C HIS A 240 -4.00 16.01 6.22
N ALA A 241 -2.81 16.33 5.74
CA ALA A 241 -1.59 16.09 6.49
C ALA A 241 -1.53 16.99 7.73
N ILE A 242 -0.87 16.50 8.78
CA ILE A 242 -0.45 17.35 9.90
C ILE A 242 0.56 18.37 9.36
N PRO A 243 0.33 19.69 9.54
CA PRO A 243 1.30 20.70 9.12
C PRO A 243 2.67 20.45 9.72
N ASN A 244 3.73 20.63 8.93
CA ASN A 244 5.12 20.44 9.33
C ASN A 244 5.46 19.04 9.87
N SER A 245 4.62 18.04 9.61
CA SER A 245 4.96 16.65 9.87
C SER A 245 5.72 16.08 8.66
N PRO A 246 7.03 15.78 8.75
CA PRO A 246 7.65 14.91 7.76
C PRO A 246 6.97 13.56 7.87
N PRO A 247 6.58 12.99 6.74
CA PRO A 247 7.38 12.71 5.56
C PRO A 247 6.96 13.55 4.32
N ASN A 248 7.91 13.73 3.39
CA ASN A 248 7.94 14.66 2.24
C ASN A 248 8.30 16.16 2.49
N LEU A 249 8.81 16.58 3.66
CA LEU A 249 9.45 17.91 3.79
C LEU A 249 10.79 17.95 3.06
N THR A 250 11.14 19.07 2.41
CA THR A 250 12.41 19.22 1.71
C THR A 250 13.56 19.51 2.69
N PRO A 251 14.84 19.19 2.37
CA PRO A 251 15.98 19.53 3.24
C PRO A 251 16.10 21.04 3.52
N SER A 252 15.53 21.88 2.66
CA SER A 252 15.50 23.35 2.79
C SER A 252 14.53 23.87 3.86
N ASP A 253 13.62 23.06 4.38
CA ASP A 253 12.59 23.51 5.33
C ASP A 253 13.07 23.48 6.81
N GLY A 254 14.36 23.20 7.04
CA GLY A 254 14.98 23.37 8.35
C GLY A 254 14.34 22.54 9.45
N VAL A 255 14.33 21.21 9.30
CA VAL A 255 13.93 20.33 10.41
C VAL A 255 15.00 20.41 11.50
N ARG A 256 14.70 21.18 12.57
CA ARG A 256 15.41 21.03 13.84
C ARG A 256 15.18 19.60 14.33
N LYS A 257 16.26 18.86 14.59
CA LYS A 257 16.27 17.73 15.53
C LYS A 257 15.53 18.17 16.80
N GLY A 258 14.24 17.86 16.94
CA GLY A 258 13.48 18.30 18.13
C GLY A 258 11.96 18.42 18.06
N SER A 259 11.29 18.49 16.91
CA SER A 259 9.81 18.56 16.92
C SER A 259 9.16 17.18 16.99
N VAL A 260 9.52 16.40 18.02
CA VAL A 260 9.06 15.02 18.26
C VAL A 260 7.54 14.96 18.57
N GLU A 261 6.94 16.04 19.06
CA GLU A 261 5.53 16.06 19.51
C GLU A 261 4.51 15.86 18.38
N GLY A 262 4.69 16.48 17.21
CA GLY A 262 3.71 16.40 16.11
C GLY A 262 3.52 14.99 15.53
N TYR A 263 4.56 14.14 15.56
CA TYR A 263 4.49 12.75 15.10
C TYR A 263 3.76 11.84 16.07
N ARG A 264 3.89 12.11 17.38
CA ARG A 264 3.24 11.30 18.42
C ARG A 264 1.73 11.43 18.34
N GLU A 265 1.21 12.51 17.76
CA GLU A 265 -0.23 12.75 17.60
C GLU A 265 -0.83 12.10 16.34
N GLY A 266 -0.10 11.98 15.23
CA GLY A 266 -0.63 11.44 13.96
C GLY A 266 -0.39 9.95 13.69
N LEU A 267 -1.17 9.35 12.79
CA LEU A 267 -0.93 8.03 12.21
C LEU A 267 -0.17 8.20 10.89
N MET A 268 0.87 7.40 10.66
CA MET A 268 1.59 7.42 9.39
C MET A 268 0.71 6.81 8.29
N MET A 269 0.66 7.49 7.16
CA MET A 269 -0.01 7.07 5.94
C MET A 269 1.07 6.81 4.89
N ILE A 270 1.13 5.61 4.33
CA ILE A 270 2.03 5.29 3.21
C ILE A 270 1.20 5.02 1.97
N GLN A 271 1.28 5.93 1.01
CA GLN A 271 0.57 5.78 -0.25
C GLN A 271 1.38 5.01 -1.29
N GLY A 272 0.67 4.22 -2.08
CA GLY A 272 1.17 3.67 -3.33
C GLY A 272 1.24 4.69 -4.47
N PRO A 273 1.79 4.28 -5.63
CA PRO A 273 1.83 5.10 -6.83
C PRO A 273 0.42 5.34 -7.38
N LEU A 274 0.10 6.59 -7.67
CA LEU A 274 -1.12 7.04 -8.36
C LEU A 274 -0.77 8.01 -9.49
N LEU A 275 -0.90 7.53 -10.73
CA LEU A 275 -0.42 8.22 -11.93
C LEU A 275 -1.36 8.02 -13.12
N LEU A 276 -1.25 8.91 -14.10
CA LEU A 276 -1.77 8.67 -15.45
C LEU A 276 -0.74 7.90 -16.27
N ASP A 277 -1.08 6.68 -16.67
CA ASP A 277 -0.26 5.83 -17.52
C ASP A 277 -0.59 6.06 -19.00
N TRP A 278 0.35 6.70 -19.69
CA TRP A 278 0.29 6.99 -21.13
C TRP A 278 0.97 5.93 -21.99
N THR A 279 1.60 4.91 -21.40
CA THR A 279 2.31 3.86 -22.15
C THR A 279 1.35 2.88 -22.82
N ARG A 280 0.15 2.72 -22.27
CA ARG A 280 -0.90 1.80 -22.75
C ARG A 280 -2.26 2.48 -22.85
N PRO A 281 -2.39 3.56 -23.63
CA PRO A 281 -3.60 4.38 -23.65
C PRO A 281 -4.81 3.56 -24.12
N LYS A 282 -5.93 3.70 -23.42
CA LYS A 282 -7.20 3.11 -23.80
C LYS A 282 -7.69 3.79 -25.08
N PHE A 283 -8.02 2.98 -26.08
CA PHE A 283 -8.41 3.44 -27.43
C PHE A 283 -7.38 4.34 -28.12
N GLY A 284 -6.11 4.30 -27.70
CA GLY A 284 -5.05 5.16 -28.24
C GLY A 284 -5.07 6.62 -27.76
N LEU A 285 -6.06 7.03 -26.96
CA LEU A 285 -6.30 8.44 -26.63
C LEU A 285 -6.31 8.75 -25.13
N PHE A 286 -6.79 7.82 -24.30
CA PHE A 286 -7.00 8.09 -22.88
C PHE A 286 -5.98 7.34 -22.01
N PRO A 287 -5.29 8.02 -21.08
CA PRO A 287 -4.37 7.34 -20.19
C PRO A 287 -5.13 6.36 -19.30
N ARG A 288 -4.44 5.29 -18.89
CA ARG A 288 -4.90 4.43 -17.81
C ARG A 288 -4.57 5.08 -16.47
N ILE A 289 -5.21 4.58 -15.42
CA ILE A 289 -4.82 4.93 -14.05
C ILE A 289 -3.86 3.85 -13.61
N GLU A 290 -2.65 4.22 -13.26
CA GLU A 290 -1.74 3.39 -12.49
C GLU A 290 -1.99 3.70 -11.01
N ASN A 291 -2.42 2.71 -10.24
CA ASN A 291 -2.76 2.85 -8.81
C ASN A 291 -2.01 1.83 -7.92
N GLY A 292 -1.01 1.13 -8.46
CA GLY A 292 -0.26 0.08 -7.75
C GLY A 292 -1.01 -1.25 -7.62
N CYS A 293 -2.17 -1.43 -8.26
CA CYS A 293 -2.92 -2.68 -8.23
C CYS A 293 -2.22 -3.79 -9.04
N LEU A 294 -2.16 -5.00 -8.48
CA LEU A 294 -1.66 -6.20 -9.13
C LEU A 294 -2.81 -7.18 -9.35
N GLN A 295 -3.27 -7.29 -10.60
CA GLN A 295 -4.43 -8.11 -10.98
C GLN A 295 -4.37 -8.50 -12.46
N GLY A 296 -5.28 -9.36 -12.93
CA GLY A 296 -5.42 -9.81 -14.33
C GLY A 296 -5.24 -8.70 -15.37
N THR A 297 -5.94 -7.58 -15.18
CA THR A 297 -5.93 -6.44 -16.12
C THR A 297 -4.77 -5.46 -15.89
N GLN A 298 -3.99 -5.65 -14.82
CA GLN A 298 -2.85 -4.82 -14.42
C GLN A 298 -1.71 -5.73 -13.92
N PRO A 299 -1.11 -6.57 -14.78
CA PRO A 299 -0.03 -7.44 -14.36
C PRO A 299 1.21 -6.60 -13.96
N PRO A 300 2.07 -7.12 -13.07
CA PRO A 300 3.34 -6.47 -12.76
C PRO A 300 4.27 -6.57 -13.98
N THR A 301 4.92 -5.47 -14.34
CA THR A 301 5.84 -5.42 -15.49
C THR A 301 6.95 -4.41 -15.22
N ILE A 302 8.10 -4.56 -15.88
CA ILE A 302 9.22 -3.64 -15.70
C ILE A 302 8.89 -2.21 -16.18
N GLU A 303 7.97 -2.06 -17.13
CA GLU A 303 7.49 -0.75 -17.56
C GLU A 303 6.73 -0.03 -16.44
N ARG A 304 5.96 -0.78 -15.62
CA ARG A 304 5.24 -0.21 -14.46
C ARG A 304 6.20 0.23 -13.37
N VAL A 305 7.36 -0.42 -13.21
CA VAL A 305 8.40 0.02 -12.27
C VAL A 305 8.84 1.46 -12.56
N ARG A 306 8.95 1.84 -13.84
CA ARG A 306 9.27 3.23 -14.21
C ARG A 306 8.21 4.21 -13.73
N LEU A 307 6.92 3.83 -13.81
CA LEU A 307 5.83 4.63 -13.25
C LEU A 307 5.96 4.71 -11.72
N TRP A 308 6.20 3.59 -11.03
CA TRP A 308 6.34 3.57 -9.57
C TRP A 308 7.50 4.46 -9.07
N LEU A 309 8.64 4.44 -9.78
CA LEU A 309 9.76 5.35 -9.52
C LEU A 309 9.39 6.82 -9.79
N ARG A 310 8.70 7.09 -10.91
CA ARG A 310 8.25 8.43 -11.29
C ARG A 310 7.17 9.01 -10.36
N ALA A 311 6.45 8.17 -9.62
CA ALA A 311 5.56 8.62 -8.55
C ALA A 311 6.33 9.39 -7.47
N CYS A 312 7.63 9.12 -7.31
CA CYS A 312 8.52 9.79 -6.36
C CYS A 312 7.96 9.81 -4.93
N VAL A 313 7.41 8.67 -4.50
CA VAL A 313 7.09 8.43 -3.09
C VAL A 313 8.39 8.15 -2.36
N GLN A 314 8.93 9.15 -1.66
CA GLN A 314 10.27 9.11 -1.06
C GLN A 314 10.30 9.93 0.22
N VAL A 315 11.20 9.60 1.14
CA VAL A 315 11.49 10.48 2.28
C VAL A 315 12.69 11.36 1.93
N ALA A 316 12.62 12.66 2.13
CA ALA A 316 13.62 13.59 1.57
C ALA A 316 15.06 13.37 2.03
N ASN A 317 15.24 12.90 3.26
CA ASN A 317 16.56 12.53 3.81
C ASN A 317 17.15 11.27 3.14
N ARG A 318 16.33 10.48 2.44
CA ARG A 318 16.72 9.33 1.59
C ARG A 318 16.02 9.40 0.25
N ALA A 319 16.36 10.44 -0.52
CA ALA A 319 15.84 10.65 -1.86
C ALA A 319 16.34 9.62 -2.91
N ASP A 320 17.16 8.67 -2.49
CA ASP A 320 17.54 7.44 -3.21
C ASP A 320 16.55 6.29 -2.96
N TRP A 321 15.71 6.36 -1.92
CA TRP A 321 14.72 5.33 -1.59
C TRP A 321 13.36 5.66 -2.20
N TYR A 322 12.86 4.74 -3.01
CA TYR A 322 11.57 4.83 -3.71
C TYR A 322 10.60 3.80 -3.14
N PHE A 323 9.53 4.28 -2.50
CA PHE A 323 8.54 3.44 -1.83
C PHE A 323 7.43 3.05 -2.80
N ALA A 324 7.46 1.81 -3.29
CA ALA A 324 6.42 1.24 -4.12
C ALA A 324 5.49 0.37 -3.28
N LYS A 325 4.50 1.00 -2.64
CA LYS A 325 3.40 0.30 -1.96
C LYS A 325 2.36 -0.14 -2.98
N LEU A 326 2.36 -1.41 -3.32
CA LEU A 326 1.43 -2.06 -4.24
C LEU A 326 0.31 -2.73 -3.45
N HIS A 327 -0.79 -3.06 -4.13
CA HIS A 327 -1.90 -3.81 -3.51
C HIS A 327 -2.44 -4.86 -4.45
N ALA A 328 -3.11 -5.85 -3.87
CA ALA A 328 -3.74 -6.95 -4.58
C ALA A 328 -4.99 -7.40 -3.82
N HIS A 329 -5.72 -8.34 -4.43
CA HIS A 329 -6.70 -9.17 -3.75
C HIS A 329 -6.34 -10.63 -4.00
N GLY A 330 -5.30 -11.09 -3.31
CA GLY A 330 -4.53 -12.26 -3.68
C GLY A 330 -5.23 -13.57 -3.42
N ALA A 331 -6.17 -13.61 -2.46
CA ALA A 331 -6.92 -14.82 -2.15
C ALA A 331 -7.92 -15.22 -3.26
N MET A 332 -8.38 -14.27 -4.08
CA MET A 332 -9.36 -14.54 -5.14
C MET A 332 -8.71 -15.29 -6.31
N GLU A 333 -9.43 -16.28 -6.87
CA GLU A 333 -8.93 -17.14 -7.94
C GLU A 333 -8.55 -16.36 -9.20
N GLU A 334 -9.26 -15.27 -9.49
CA GLU A 334 -9.00 -14.37 -10.61
C GLU A 334 -7.62 -13.69 -10.53
N SER A 335 -7.07 -13.56 -9.32
CA SER A 335 -5.76 -12.96 -9.07
C SER A 335 -4.63 -13.99 -9.10
N HIS A 336 -4.92 -15.28 -8.86
CA HIS A 336 -3.90 -16.31 -8.70
C HIS A 336 -3.01 -16.46 -9.93
N ASP A 337 -3.57 -16.44 -11.14
CA ASP A 337 -2.77 -16.62 -12.35
C ASP A 337 -1.76 -15.49 -12.55
N VAL A 338 -2.07 -14.27 -12.10
CA VAL A 338 -1.13 -13.14 -12.14
C VAL A 338 -0.13 -13.20 -11.00
N LEU A 339 -0.57 -13.48 -9.77
CA LEU A 339 0.25 -13.35 -8.57
C LEU A 339 1.11 -14.59 -8.25
N LEU A 340 0.62 -15.78 -8.58
CA LEU A 340 1.28 -17.08 -8.33
C LEU A 340 1.81 -17.74 -9.61
N GLY A 341 1.47 -17.16 -10.77
CA GLY A 341 1.79 -17.71 -12.08
C GLY A 341 2.90 -16.97 -12.83
N GLU A 342 2.92 -17.19 -14.14
CA GLU A 342 3.93 -16.70 -15.08
C GLU A 342 4.13 -15.17 -15.07
N PRO A 343 3.09 -14.31 -14.97
CA PRO A 343 3.29 -12.86 -14.96
C PRO A 343 4.17 -12.37 -13.80
N MET A 344 3.96 -12.87 -12.58
CA MET A 344 4.80 -12.50 -11.43
C MET A 344 6.21 -13.09 -11.56
N ILE A 345 6.35 -14.31 -12.09
CA ILE A 345 7.66 -14.92 -12.40
C ILE A 345 8.46 -14.03 -13.35
N GLN A 346 7.87 -13.65 -14.49
CA GLN A 346 8.51 -12.78 -15.49
C GLN A 346 8.86 -11.41 -14.91
N PHE A 347 8.02 -10.89 -14.02
CA PHE A 347 8.29 -9.64 -13.33
C PHE A 347 9.56 -9.72 -12.46
N HIS A 348 9.69 -10.77 -11.64
CA HIS A 348 10.90 -10.97 -10.82
C HIS A 348 12.15 -11.22 -11.66
N GLU A 349 12.04 -11.97 -12.77
CA GLU A 349 13.14 -12.16 -13.72
C GLU A 349 13.56 -10.85 -14.37
N SER A 350 12.59 -9.99 -14.70
CA SER A 350 12.83 -8.67 -15.28
C SER A 350 13.49 -7.71 -14.28
N LEU A 351 13.08 -7.71 -13.02
CA LEU A 351 13.75 -6.95 -11.95
C LEU A 351 15.21 -7.36 -11.79
N ALA A 352 15.46 -8.68 -11.71
CA ALA A 352 16.81 -9.21 -11.58
C ALA A 352 17.67 -8.88 -12.81
N ALA A 353 17.08 -8.92 -14.01
CA ALA A 353 17.77 -8.52 -15.23
C ALA A 353 18.08 -7.02 -15.27
N GLU A 354 17.17 -6.17 -14.78
CA GLU A 354 17.39 -4.73 -14.70
C GLU A 354 18.53 -4.38 -13.73
N ALA A 355 18.55 -4.97 -12.53
CA ALA A 355 19.63 -4.77 -11.56
C ALA A 355 21.00 -5.26 -12.09
N ARG A 356 21.03 -6.32 -12.91
CA ARG A 356 22.27 -6.76 -13.58
C ARG A 356 22.75 -5.79 -14.66
N ARG A 357 21.83 -5.13 -15.37
CA ARG A 357 22.17 -4.17 -16.44
C ARG A 357 22.56 -2.81 -15.87
N ASN A 358 21.94 -2.40 -14.78
CA ASN A 358 22.15 -1.11 -14.14
C ASN A 358 22.73 -1.30 -12.74
N PRO A 359 24.04 -1.13 -12.53
CA PRO A 359 24.69 -1.35 -11.23
C PRO A 359 24.24 -0.37 -10.14
N ARG A 360 23.51 0.70 -10.49
CA ARG A 360 22.91 1.65 -9.55
C ARG A 360 21.45 1.34 -9.22
N PHE A 361 20.84 0.38 -9.90
CA PHE A 361 19.47 -0.02 -9.64
C PHE A 361 19.42 -1.18 -8.65
N HIS A 362 18.92 -0.90 -7.46
CA HIS A 362 18.68 -1.84 -6.40
C HIS A 362 17.17 -1.99 -6.18
N TYR A 363 16.73 -3.19 -5.86
CA TYR A 363 15.35 -3.44 -5.45
C TYR A 363 15.35 -4.29 -4.19
N HIS A 364 14.33 -4.11 -3.37
CA HIS A 364 14.23 -4.71 -2.04
C HIS A 364 12.79 -5.18 -1.82
N TYR A 365 12.62 -6.43 -1.42
CA TYR A 365 11.33 -6.99 -1.03
C TYR A 365 11.09 -6.73 0.46
N VAL A 366 10.07 -5.93 0.75
CA VAL A 366 9.76 -5.48 2.11
C VAL A 366 8.31 -5.73 2.47
N THR A 367 8.03 -6.07 3.73
CA THR A 367 6.67 -6.10 4.26
C THR A 367 6.17 -4.71 4.64
N ALA A 368 4.90 -4.57 5.04
CA ALA A 368 4.36 -3.30 5.53
C ALA A 368 5.11 -2.77 6.75
N ARG A 369 5.47 -3.65 7.70
CA ARG A 369 6.31 -3.32 8.87
C ARG A 369 7.68 -2.82 8.46
N GLU A 370 8.34 -3.54 7.56
CA GLU A 370 9.68 -3.19 7.08
C GLU A 370 9.65 -1.86 6.32
N MET A 371 8.64 -1.65 5.47
CA MET A 371 8.43 -0.38 4.76
C MET A 371 8.21 0.79 5.73
N TYR A 372 7.44 0.59 6.81
CA TYR A 372 7.30 1.57 7.88
C TYR A 372 8.63 1.87 8.57
N ASN A 373 9.38 0.84 8.97
CA ASN A 373 10.68 0.99 9.60
C ASN A 373 11.66 1.77 8.71
N LEU A 374 11.68 1.48 7.40
CA LEU A 374 12.49 2.21 6.43
C LEU A 374 12.05 3.67 6.30
N ALA A 375 10.74 3.95 6.30
CA ALA A 375 10.24 5.32 6.30
C ALA A 375 10.65 6.08 7.57
N ARG A 376 10.61 5.44 8.75
CA ARG A 376 11.08 6.00 10.03
C ARG A 376 12.59 6.23 10.04
N ALA A 377 13.38 5.24 9.63
CA ALA A 377 14.83 5.33 9.53
C ALA A 377 15.25 6.47 8.59
N ALA A 378 14.63 6.53 7.41
CA ALA A 378 14.86 7.62 6.47
C ALA A 378 14.48 8.98 7.06
N ALA A 379 13.33 9.10 7.74
CA ALA A 379 12.91 10.35 8.37
C ALA A 379 13.91 10.83 9.44
N ASP A 380 14.51 9.90 10.18
CA ASP A 380 15.53 10.18 11.19
C ASP A 380 16.94 10.43 10.60
N GLY A 381 17.10 10.31 9.27
CA GLY A 381 18.34 10.59 8.56
C GLY A 381 19.33 9.42 8.50
N PHE A 382 18.84 8.18 8.57
CA PHE A 382 19.67 6.98 8.46
C PHE A 382 20.33 6.85 7.08
N GLU A 383 21.66 6.82 7.03
CA GLU A 383 22.46 6.77 5.79
C GLU A 383 22.93 5.34 5.40
N GLY A 384 22.66 4.33 6.23
CA GLY A 384 23.14 2.97 5.99
C GLY A 384 22.37 2.18 4.91
N PRO A 385 22.77 0.91 4.66
CA PRO A 385 22.09 -0.01 3.75
C PRO A 385 20.63 -0.29 4.14
N VAL A 386 19.78 -0.56 3.16
CA VAL A 386 18.34 -0.88 3.38
C VAL A 386 18.16 -2.02 4.38
N GLY A 387 18.91 -3.12 4.21
CA GLY A 387 18.81 -4.31 5.05
C GLY A 387 19.01 -4.07 6.55
N GLU A 388 19.81 -3.08 6.94
CA GLU A 388 20.10 -2.77 8.35
C GLU A 388 18.94 -2.02 9.05
N ALA A 389 18.09 -1.36 8.27
CA ALA A 389 16.97 -0.56 8.79
C ALA A 389 15.62 -1.31 8.79
N LEU A 390 15.59 -2.60 8.40
CA LEU A 390 14.35 -3.39 8.35
C LEU A 390 13.69 -3.60 9.72
N ASN A 391 14.46 -3.49 10.81
CA ASN A 391 13.99 -3.60 12.20
C ASN A 391 14.26 -2.32 13.02
N TYR A 392 14.19 -1.15 12.38
CA TYR A 392 14.58 0.14 12.97
C TYR A 392 13.79 0.53 14.24
N GLU A 393 12.46 0.48 14.19
CA GLU A 393 11.59 0.84 15.33
C GLU A 393 10.75 -0.35 15.81
N LEU A 394 10.20 -1.13 14.86
CA LEU A 394 9.38 -2.31 15.12
C LEU A 394 10.15 -3.59 14.85
N LEU A 395 10.13 -4.50 15.82
CA LEU A 395 10.72 -5.82 15.71
C LEU A 395 9.74 -6.82 15.10
N ALA A 396 10.25 -7.81 14.40
CA ALA A 396 9.45 -8.91 13.87
C ALA A 396 8.76 -9.70 15.01
N GLY A 397 7.58 -10.26 14.72
CA GLY A 397 6.83 -11.07 15.67
C GLY A 397 7.55 -12.36 16.09
N PRO A 398 7.20 -12.95 17.26
CA PRO A 398 7.83 -14.17 17.75
C PRO A 398 7.81 -15.35 16.76
N ALA A 399 6.73 -15.52 16.00
CA ALA A 399 6.63 -16.58 14.99
C ALA A 399 7.69 -16.45 13.88
N LEU A 400 8.18 -15.24 13.62
CA LEU A 400 9.19 -14.95 12.58
C LEU A 400 10.63 -15.07 13.09
N THR A 401 10.84 -14.95 14.40
CA THR A 401 12.18 -15.01 15.02
C THR A 401 12.53 -16.40 15.54
N GLY A 402 11.53 -17.28 15.74
CA GLY A 402 11.70 -18.62 16.28
C GLY A 402 12.38 -19.65 15.36
N SER A 403 12.59 -19.36 14.08
CA SER A 403 13.21 -20.30 13.12
C SER A 403 14.75 -20.28 13.11
N ASN A 404 15.40 -19.38 13.87
CA ASN A 404 16.86 -19.26 13.94
C ASN A 404 17.52 -19.87 15.20
N LEU A 405 16.81 -20.71 15.97
CA LEU A 405 17.40 -21.41 17.13
C LEU A 405 17.98 -22.81 16.83
N ASN A 406 18.00 -23.24 15.56
CA ASN A 406 18.62 -24.52 15.15
C ASN A 406 19.47 -24.37 13.88
N LYS A 407 20.53 -23.55 13.92
CA LYS A 407 21.68 -23.67 13.02
C LYS A 407 22.99 -23.59 13.78
#